data_AF-A0A3D6BYH6-F1
#
_entry.id   AF-A0A3D6BYH6-F1
#
_cell.length_a   1.000
_cell.length_b   1.000
_cell.length_c   1.000
_cell.angle_alpha   90.00
_cell.angle_beta   90.00
_cell.angle_gamma   90.00
#
_symmetry.space_group_name_H-M   'P 1'
#
loop_
_entity.id
_entity.type
_entity.pdbx_description
1 polymer ?
#
loop_
_entity_poly.entity_id
_entity_poly.type
_entity_poly.pdbx_seq_one_letter_code
_entity_poly.pdbx_strand_id
1 'polypeptide(L)'
;MFVSGNIHCYTDDYRFESIWRKPELSLKRVLDLNLVIAPDFSVYPDAPAIVNRWQLHRSLAVFSYWQNMGVRVIPSISWVSSEQIHQDRDLYPGFSTIAVRCPTREYLATWYSGAETIRDLVRPTTVLHFGTSLGIDVWTDSQVFQFCLRHQKTNRE
;
A
#
# COMPACT_ATOMS: atom_id res chain seq x y z
N MET A 1 -7.47 1.27 -17.40
CA MET A 1 -8.42 0.38 -16.68
C MET A 1 -7.60 -0.66 -15.92
N PHE A 2 -7.72 -0.72 -14.59
CA PHE A 2 -6.99 -1.68 -13.76
C PHE A 2 -7.68 -3.05 -13.82
N VAL A 3 -6.99 -4.07 -14.32
CA VAL A 3 -7.45 -5.47 -14.32
C VAL A 3 -6.38 -6.28 -13.60
N SER A 4 -6.76 -7.29 -12.82
CA SER A 4 -5.84 -8.06 -11.97
C SER A 4 -4.63 -8.65 -12.70
N GLY A 5 -4.74 -8.95 -14.00
CA GLY A 5 -3.62 -9.41 -14.84
C GLY A 5 -2.58 -8.34 -15.17
N ASN A 6 -2.87 -7.06 -14.96
CA ASN A 6 -2.00 -5.93 -15.30
C ASN A 6 -1.25 -5.36 -14.09
N ILE A 7 -1.48 -5.89 -12.89
CA ILE A 7 -0.89 -5.38 -11.65
C ILE A 7 -0.06 -6.47 -11.00
N HIS A 8 1.22 -6.19 -10.83
CA HIS A 8 2.12 -7.09 -10.12
C HIS A 8 2.35 -6.58 -8.71
N CYS A 9 1.94 -7.39 -7.73
CA CYS A 9 2.20 -7.17 -6.32
C CYS A 9 3.34 -8.09 -5.89
N TYR A 10 4.34 -7.57 -5.19
CA TYR A 10 5.26 -8.42 -4.45
C TYR A 10 4.58 -8.79 -3.12
N THR A 11 4.59 -10.06 -2.71
CA THR A 11 3.76 -10.56 -1.58
C THR A 11 4.56 -11.14 -0.43
N ASP A 12 5.90 -11.14 -0.49
CA ASP A 12 6.73 -11.75 0.55
C ASP A 12 7.70 -10.73 1.16
N ASP A 13 7.50 -10.40 2.44
CA ASP A 13 8.30 -9.43 3.21
C ASP A 13 9.81 -9.73 3.18
N TYR A 14 10.22 -11.01 3.14
CA TYR A 14 11.64 -11.39 3.01
C TYR A 14 12.25 -11.00 1.66
N ARG A 15 11.45 -10.93 0.60
CA ARG A 15 11.90 -10.47 -0.72
C ARG A 15 11.99 -8.94 -0.77
N PHE A 16 11.17 -8.25 0.03
CA PHE A 16 11.23 -6.79 0.12
C PHE A 16 12.53 -6.30 0.76
N GLU A 17 13.10 -7.04 1.72
CA GLU A 17 14.42 -6.70 2.26
C GLU A 17 15.49 -6.62 1.18
N SER A 18 15.50 -7.57 0.24
CA SER A 18 16.43 -7.54 -0.89
C SER A 18 16.11 -6.40 -1.85
N ILE A 19 14.82 -6.12 -2.10
CA ILE A 19 14.40 -5.02 -2.97
C ILE A 19 14.80 -3.66 -2.36
N TRP A 20 14.61 -3.48 -1.06
CA TRP A 20 15.00 -2.26 -0.35
C TRP A 20 16.50 -2.07 -0.34
N ARG A 21 17.26 -3.11 0.02
CA ARG A 21 18.72 -3.03 0.13
C ARG A 21 19.42 -2.87 -1.22
N LYS A 22 18.82 -3.39 -2.29
CA LYS A 22 19.38 -3.41 -3.66
C LYS A 22 18.28 -3.26 -4.72
N PRO A 23 17.59 -2.11 -4.78
CA PRO A 23 16.46 -1.92 -5.69
C PRO A 23 16.84 -2.06 -7.16
N GLU A 24 18.10 -1.77 -7.52
CA GLU A 24 18.67 -1.93 -8.85
C GLU A 24 18.61 -3.38 -9.37
N LEU A 25 18.73 -4.38 -8.48
CA LEU A 25 18.68 -5.79 -8.87
C LEU A 25 17.28 -6.22 -9.31
N SER A 26 16.26 -5.51 -8.83
CA SER A 26 14.87 -5.71 -9.24
C SER A 26 14.47 -4.87 -10.45
N LEU A 27 15.26 -3.84 -10.80
CA LEU A 27 14.88 -2.82 -11.77
C LEU A 27 14.52 -3.40 -13.14
N LYS A 28 15.37 -4.28 -13.69
CA LYS A 28 15.09 -4.94 -14.98
C LYS A 28 13.74 -5.65 -14.95
N ARG A 29 13.46 -6.40 -13.88
CA ARG A 29 12.20 -7.14 -13.73
C ARG A 29 11.02 -6.20 -13.63
N VAL A 30 11.10 -5.10 -12.87
CA VAL A 30 9.96 -4.18 -12.73
C VAL A 30 9.72 -3.30 -13.96
N LEU A 31 10.75 -3.00 -14.74
CA LEU A 31 10.62 -2.29 -16.02
C LEU A 31 9.92 -3.12 -17.08
N ASP A 32 10.14 -4.44 -17.08
CA ASP A 32 9.46 -5.37 -18.00
C ASP A 32 7.96 -5.55 -17.66
N LEU A 33 7.48 -5.03 -16.52
CA LEU A 33 6.10 -5.14 -16.07
C LEU A 33 5.28 -3.89 -16.45
N ASN A 34 4.01 -4.10 -16.74
CA ASN A 34 3.11 -3.01 -17.09
C ASN A 34 2.95 -2.00 -15.95
N LEU A 35 2.71 -2.47 -14.74
CA LEU A 35 2.48 -1.66 -13.56
C LEU A 35 2.83 -2.48 -12.31
N VAL A 36 3.53 -1.85 -11.38
CA VAL A 36 3.94 -2.48 -10.12
C VAL A 36 3.43 -1.69 -8.92
N ILE A 37 3.22 -2.38 -7.81
CA ILE A 37 2.96 -1.74 -6.52
C ILE A 37 4.25 -1.78 -5.71
N ALA A 38 4.55 -0.68 -5.04
CA ALA A 38 5.71 -0.57 -4.15
C ALA A 38 5.64 -1.64 -3.04
N PRO A 39 6.78 -2.09 -2.49
CA PRO A 39 6.79 -3.09 -1.42
C PRO A 39 5.91 -2.68 -0.24
N ASP A 40 5.01 -3.56 0.18
CA ASP A 40 4.04 -3.27 1.26
C ASP A 40 4.50 -3.88 2.59
N PHE A 41 5.46 -3.20 3.24
CA PHE A 41 6.01 -3.66 4.52
C PHE A 41 4.95 -3.67 5.61
N SER A 42 4.83 -4.80 6.31
CA SER A 42 3.90 -4.97 7.42
C SER A 42 4.16 -3.97 8.54
N VAL A 43 3.09 -3.37 9.05
CA VAL A 43 3.07 -2.51 10.24
C VAL A 43 2.43 -3.25 11.41
N TYR A 44 2.83 -2.90 12.63
CA TYR A 44 2.47 -3.63 13.85
C TYR A 44 1.96 -2.63 14.91
N PRO A 45 0.68 -2.69 15.30
CA PRO A 45 0.10 -1.79 16.30
C PRO A 45 0.85 -1.78 17.63
N ASP A 46 1.39 -2.93 18.05
CA ASP A 46 2.14 -3.06 19.32
C ASP A 46 3.61 -2.66 19.20
N ALA A 47 4.12 -2.37 18.00
CA ALA A 47 5.50 -1.95 17.81
C ALA A 47 5.69 -0.46 18.11
N PRO A 48 6.89 -0.03 18.54
CA PRO A 48 7.21 1.39 18.69
C PRO A 48 6.93 2.18 17.40
N ALA A 49 6.42 3.41 17.53
CA ALA A 49 6.04 4.25 16.39
C ALA A 49 7.15 4.39 15.34
N ILE A 50 8.41 4.49 15.77
CA ILE A 50 9.58 4.58 14.89
C ILE A 50 9.73 3.36 13.96
N VAL A 51 9.33 2.17 14.41
CA VAL A 51 9.39 0.96 13.60
C VAL A 51 8.39 1.07 12.46
N ASN A 52 7.14 1.45 12.75
CA ASN A 52 6.10 1.59 11.71
C ASN A 52 6.41 2.73 10.73
N ARG A 53 6.92 3.87 11.23
CA ARG A 53 7.42 4.96 10.38
C ARG A 53 8.52 4.46 9.43
N TRP A 54 9.44 3.65 9.95
CA TRP A 54 10.51 3.05 9.15
C TRP A 54 9.97 2.11 8.06
N GLN A 55 8.95 1.29 8.36
CA GLN A 55 8.31 0.43 7.35
C GLN A 55 7.77 1.24 6.17
N LEU A 56 7.02 2.30 6.47
CA LEU A 56 6.44 3.19 5.46
C LEU A 56 7.53 3.90 4.66
N HIS A 57 8.54 4.46 5.34
CA HIS A 57 9.65 5.14 4.71
C HIS A 57 10.35 4.25 3.67
N ARG A 58 10.63 2.99 4.01
CA ARG A 58 11.27 2.04 3.09
C ARG A 58 10.42 1.77 1.86
N SER A 59 9.11 1.59 2.03
CA SER A 59 8.19 1.43 0.90
C SER A 59 8.27 2.61 -0.07
N LEU A 60 8.17 3.83 0.49
CA LEU A 60 8.17 5.08 -0.28
C LEU A 60 9.51 5.39 -0.93
N ALA A 61 10.62 5.01 -0.30
CA ALA A 61 11.93 5.19 -0.88
C ALA A 61 12.17 4.22 -2.07
N VAL A 62 11.68 2.97 -2.01
CA VAL A 62 11.65 2.08 -3.20
C VAL A 62 10.74 2.65 -4.29
N PHE A 63 9.54 3.12 -3.91
CA PHE A 63 8.61 3.79 -4.83
C PHE A 63 9.28 4.94 -5.58
N SER A 64 9.91 5.87 -4.84
CA SER A 64 10.57 7.05 -5.40
C SER A 64 11.72 6.65 -6.32
N TYR A 65 12.56 5.69 -5.89
CA TYR A 65 13.65 5.19 -6.72
C TYR A 65 13.15 4.58 -8.03
N TRP A 66 12.18 3.65 -7.98
CA TRP A 66 11.63 3.03 -9.19
C TRP A 66 10.94 4.03 -10.10
N GLN A 67 10.19 4.98 -9.55
CA GLN A 67 9.55 6.04 -10.32
C GLN A 67 10.60 6.88 -11.07
N ASN A 68 11.69 7.26 -10.40
CA ASN A 68 12.79 8.01 -11.02
C ASN A 68 13.51 7.21 -12.11
N MET A 69 13.48 5.88 -12.05
CA MET A 69 14.03 4.98 -13.09
C MET A 69 13.03 4.68 -14.22
N GLY A 70 11.87 5.34 -14.26
CA GLY A 70 10.88 5.20 -15.33
C GLY A 70 9.87 4.05 -15.14
N VAL A 71 9.85 3.42 -13.97
CA VAL A 71 8.89 2.37 -13.65
C VAL A 71 7.52 3.00 -13.36
N ARG A 72 6.45 2.46 -13.96
CA ARG A 72 5.09 2.78 -13.56
C ARG A 72 4.78 2.07 -12.24
N VAL A 73 4.97 2.79 -11.13
CA VAL A 73 4.79 2.28 -9.77
C VAL A 73 3.68 3.04 -9.04
N ILE A 74 2.88 2.31 -8.24
CA ILE A 74 1.88 2.85 -7.30
C ILE A 74 2.41 2.70 -5.88
N PRO A 75 2.33 3.73 -5.02
CA PRO A 75 2.76 3.62 -3.63
C PRO A 75 1.81 2.70 -2.86
N SER A 76 2.37 1.83 -2.01
CA SER A 76 1.60 1.07 -1.03
C SER A 76 1.60 1.81 0.28
N ILE A 77 0.41 2.11 0.80
CA ILE A 77 0.23 2.92 2.00
C ILE A 77 -0.36 2.04 3.10
N SER A 78 0.33 2.02 4.24
CA SER A 78 0.00 1.26 5.44
C SER A 78 0.17 2.13 6.68
N TRP A 79 -0.71 1.97 7.67
CA TRP A 79 -0.74 2.77 8.89
C TRP A 79 -1.17 1.92 10.08
N VAL A 80 -0.84 2.36 11.31
CA VAL A 80 -1.37 1.76 12.54
C VAL A 80 -2.42 2.63 13.23
N SER A 81 -2.37 3.95 13.05
CA SER A 81 -3.31 4.89 13.66
C SER A 81 -3.33 6.24 12.92
N SER A 82 -4.40 7.02 13.14
CA SER A 82 -4.52 8.40 12.68
C SER A 82 -3.45 9.32 13.27
N GLU A 83 -3.11 9.14 14.55
CA GLU A 83 -2.03 9.89 15.22
C GLU A 83 -0.68 9.69 14.52
N GLN A 84 -0.34 8.44 14.15
CA GLN A 84 0.88 8.16 13.39
C GLN A 84 0.88 8.91 12.05
N ILE A 85 -0.25 8.93 11.34
CA ILE A 85 -0.37 9.62 10.04
C ILE A 85 -0.13 11.13 10.20
N HIS A 86 -0.64 11.74 11.28
CA HIS A 86 -0.41 13.17 11.54
C HIS A 86 1.06 13.48 11.85
N GLN A 87 1.73 12.63 12.62
CA GLN A 87 3.16 12.78 12.96
C GLN A 87 4.09 12.55 11.75
N ASP A 88 3.68 11.66 10.84
CA ASP A 88 4.43 11.26 9.65
C ASP A 88 3.87 11.91 8.37
N ARG A 89 3.19 13.06 8.48
CA ARG A 89 2.48 13.73 7.37
C ARG A 89 3.36 13.98 6.15
N ASP A 90 4.66 14.20 6.36
CA ASP A 90 5.67 14.39 5.31
C ASP A 90 5.82 13.17 4.38
N LEU A 91 5.46 11.97 4.86
CA LEU A 91 5.51 10.72 4.09
C LEU A 91 4.27 10.52 3.20
N TYR A 92 3.25 11.38 3.29
CA TYR A 92 2.01 11.24 2.52
C TYR A 92 1.77 12.44 1.58
N PRO A 93 2.69 12.76 0.64
CA PRO A 93 2.44 13.80 -0.35
C PRO A 93 1.26 13.37 -1.24
N GLY A 94 0.44 14.32 -1.72
CA GLY A 94 -0.84 14.10 -2.40
C GLY A 94 -0.83 13.11 -3.57
N PHE A 95 -0.84 11.82 -3.27
CA PHE A 95 -0.86 10.73 -4.23
C PHE A 95 -2.25 10.61 -4.85
N SER A 96 -2.35 10.74 -6.16
CA SER A 96 -3.61 10.57 -6.88
C SER A 96 -4.09 9.12 -6.89
N THR A 97 -3.16 8.16 -6.92
CA THR A 97 -3.45 6.72 -6.86
C THR A 97 -2.65 6.07 -5.74
N ILE A 98 -3.32 5.35 -4.85
CA ILE A 98 -2.69 4.60 -3.76
C ILE A 98 -3.14 3.14 -3.77
N ALA A 99 -2.28 2.24 -3.29
CA ALA A 99 -2.64 0.88 -2.94
C ALA A 99 -2.74 0.76 -1.42
N VAL A 100 -3.78 0.09 -0.93
CA VAL A 100 -4.03 -0.14 0.50
C VAL A 100 -4.41 -1.59 0.73
N ARG A 101 -3.97 -2.15 1.85
CA ARG A 101 -4.39 -3.48 2.30
C ARG A 101 -5.62 -3.37 3.19
N CYS A 102 -6.58 -4.27 3.01
CA CYS A 102 -7.79 -4.32 3.82
C CYS A 102 -7.44 -4.58 5.30
N PRO A 103 -8.26 -4.09 6.24
CA PRO A 103 -8.10 -4.40 7.64
C PRO A 103 -8.35 -5.88 7.93
N THR A 104 -7.79 -6.36 9.03
CA THR A 104 -8.33 -7.55 9.73
C THR A 104 -9.48 -7.11 10.63
N ARG A 105 -10.33 -8.05 11.05
CA ARG A 105 -11.46 -7.74 11.95
C ARG A 105 -10.99 -7.17 13.30
N GLU A 106 -9.85 -7.62 13.79
CA GLU A 106 -9.25 -7.19 15.05
C GLU A 106 -8.88 -5.71 15.05
N TYR A 107 -8.30 -5.22 13.95
CA TYR A 107 -7.82 -3.83 13.81
C TYR A 107 -8.76 -2.94 12.96
N LEU A 108 -10.03 -3.34 12.82
CA LEU A 108 -10.95 -2.65 11.92
C LEU A 108 -11.15 -1.18 12.31
N ALA A 109 -11.40 -0.90 13.59
CA ALA A 109 -11.71 0.46 14.04
C ALA A 109 -10.51 1.42 13.86
N THR A 110 -9.31 0.97 14.23
CA THR A 110 -8.09 1.78 14.09
C THR A 110 -7.71 1.95 12.62
N TRP A 111 -7.87 0.91 11.81
CA TRP A 111 -7.66 1.01 10.36
C TRP A 111 -8.64 2.00 9.74
N TYR A 112 -9.93 1.96 10.11
CA TYR A 112 -10.96 2.83 9.55
C TYR A 112 -10.68 4.30 9.86
N SER A 113 -10.35 4.62 11.12
CA SER A 113 -9.96 5.98 11.51
C SER A 113 -8.71 6.47 10.75
N GLY A 114 -7.72 5.59 10.56
CA GLY A 114 -6.56 5.91 9.74
C GLY A 114 -6.91 6.09 8.25
N ALA A 115 -7.80 5.27 7.70
CA ALA A 115 -8.26 5.38 6.32
C ALA A 115 -8.98 6.70 6.06
N GLU A 116 -9.83 7.16 6.98
CA GLU A 116 -10.48 8.48 6.91
C GLU A 116 -9.44 9.60 6.93
N THR A 117 -8.44 9.48 7.81
CA THR A 117 -7.33 10.44 7.89
C THR A 117 -6.55 10.49 6.57
N ILE A 118 -6.26 9.35 5.95
CA ILE A 118 -5.60 9.26 4.64
C ILE A 118 -6.50 9.85 3.54
N ARG A 119 -7.79 9.53 3.52
CA ARG A 119 -8.74 10.12 2.56
C ARG A 119 -8.71 11.64 2.63
N ASP A 120 -8.77 12.20 3.82
CA ASP A 120 -8.89 13.64 4.00
C ASP A 120 -7.55 14.37 3.74
N LEU A 121 -6.43 13.74 4.11
CA LEU A 121 -5.07 14.27 3.95
C LEU A 121 -4.53 14.12 2.52
N VAL A 122 -4.61 12.92 1.95
CA VAL A 122 -4.01 12.57 0.65
C VAL A 122 -4.98 12.85 -0.50
N ARG A 123 -6.29 12.69 -0.25
CA ARG A 123 -7.38 12.87 -1.24
C ARG A 123 -7.12 12.10 -2.54
N PRO A 124 -6.89 10.78 -2.46
CA PRO A 124 -6.62 9.98 -3.66
C PRO A 124 -7.86 9.96 -4.56
N THR A 125 -7.66 10.10 -5.87
CA THR A 125 -8.74 9.94 -6.85
C THR A 125 -8.99 8.48 -7.18
N THR A 126 -7.99 7.61 -6.99
CA THR A 126 -8.08 6.16 -7.21
C THR A 126 -7.47 5.38 -6.05
N VAL A 127 -8.17 4.35 -5.58
CA VAL A 127 -7.70 3.45 -4.53
C VAL A 127 -7.70 2.01 -5.02
N LEU A 128 -6.55 1.34 -4.96
CA LEU A 128 -6.45 -0.10 -5.17
C LEU A 128 -6.54 -0.81 -3.82
N HIS A 129 -7.66 -1.49 -3.58
CA HIS A 129 -7.98 -2.09 -2.29
C HIS A 129 -7.70 -3.60 -2.33
N PHE A 130 -6.67 -4.05 -1.61
CA PHE A 130 -6.22 -5.44 -1.63
C PHE A 130 -6.76 -6.26 -0.47
N GLY A 131 -7.26 -7.46 -0.76
CA GLY A 131 -7.83 -8.40 0.21
C GLY A 131 -9.36 -8.45 0.14
N THR A 132 -10.01 -8.41 1.29
CA THR A 132 -11.48 -8.43 1.41
C THR A 132 -12.09 -7.07 1.09
N SER A 133 -13.42 -6.98 1.04
CA SER A 133 -14.16 -5.71 0.85
C SER A 133 -14.33 -4.93 2.16
N LEU A 134 -13.74 -5.38 3.26
CA LEU A 134 -13.86 -4.71 4.55
C LEU A 134 -13.16 -3.35 4.50
N GLY A 135 -13.83 -2.28 4.97
CA GLY A 135 -13.28 -0.92 4.98
C GLY A 135 -13.28 -0.20 3.62
N ILE A 136 -13.83 -0.84 2.58
CA ILE A 136 -13.87 -0.25 1.23
C ILE A 136 -14.76 0.99 1.15
N ASP A 137 -15.74 1.08 2.06
CA ASP A 137 -16.75 2.12 2.18
C ASP A 137 -16.20 3.48 2.66
N VAL A 138 -14.99 3.51 3.24
CA VAL A 138 -14.31 4.77 3.60
C VAL A 138 -14.06 5.65 2.38
N TRP A 139 -13.78 5.05 1.23
CA TRP A 139 -13.29 5.70 0.02
C TRP A 139 -14.42 6.27 -0.85
N THR A 140 -15.34 7.02 -0.25
CA THR A 140 -16.56 7.54 -0.91
C THR A 140 -16.28 8.45 -2.10
N ASP A 141 -15.17 9.19 -2.06
CA ASP A 141 -14.80 10.20 -3.06
C ASP A 141 -13.76 9.69 -4.08
N SER A 142 -13.45 8.40 -4.04
CA SER A 142 -12.41 7.78 -4.87
C SER A 142 -13.00 6.69 -5.78
N GLN A 143 -12.39 6.49 -6.95
CA GLN A 143 -12.64 5.27 -7.72
C GLN A 143 -11.90 4.09 -7.07
N VAL A 144 -12.65 3.10 -6.58
CA VAL A 144 -12.06 1.95 -5.88
C VAL A 144 -12.02 0.71 -6.77
N PHE A 145 -10.85 0.09 -6.86
CA PHE A 145 -10.65 -1.21 -7.52
C PHE A 145 -10.27 -2.26 -6.47
N GLN A 146 -11.14 -3.23 -6.25
CA GLN A 146 -10.88 -4.31 -5.30
C GLN A 146 -10.12 -5.48 -5.94
N PHE A 147 -9.10 -5.99 -5.24
CA PHE A 147 -8.32 -7.16 -5.64
C PHE A 147 -8.27 -8.20 -4.53
N CYS A 148 -8.88 -9.37 -4.75
CA CYS A 148 -8.76 -10.48 -3.81
C CYS A 148 -7.37 -11.12 -3.88
N LEU A 149 -6.70 -11.27 -2.74
CA LEU A 149 -5.43 -12.00 -2.66
C LEU A 149 -5.68 -13.51 -2.87
N ARG A 150 -4.75 -14.19 -3.56
CA ARG A 150 -4.93 -15.58 -4.05
C ARG A 150 -5.27 -16.62 -2.96
N HIS A 151 -4.97 -16.34 -1.70
CA HIS A 151 -5.28 -17.21 -0.56
C HIS A 151 -6.68 -17.00 0.05
N GLN A 152 -7.50 -16.09 -0.49
CA GLN A 152 -8.87 -15.82 -0.01
C GLN A 152 -9.96 -16.28 -0.99
N LYS A 153 -9.62 -17.18 -1.93
CA LYS A 153 -10.59 -17.88 -2.79
C LYS A 153 -11.12 -19.17 -2.13
N THR A 154 -11.82 -19.05 -1.00
CA THR A 154 -12.64 -20.10 -0.38
C THR A 154 -13.37 -19.42 0.79
N ASN A 155 -14.69 -19.27 0.90
CA ASN A 155 -15.82 -20.09 0.45
C ASN A 155 -16.90 -19.19 -0.17
N ARG A 156 -17.38 -19.57 -1.36
CA ARG A 156 -18.74 -19.29 -1.80
C ARG A 156 -19.32 -20.63 -2.22
N GLU A 157 -19.98 -21.28 -1.27
CA GLU A 157 -21.15 -22.13 -1.51
C GLU A 157 -22.34 -21.44 -0.84
#